data_AF-A0A4U8SM16-F1
#
_entry.id   AF-A0A4U8SM16-F1
#
_cell.length_a   1.000
_cell.length_b   1.000
_cell.length_c   1.000
_cell.angle_alpha   90.00
_cell.angle_beta   90.00
_cell.angle_gamma   90.00
#
_symmetry.space_group_name_H-M   'P 1'
#
loop_
_entity.id
_entity.type
_entity.pdbx_description
1 polymer ?
#
loop_
_entity_poly.entity_id
_entity_poly.type
_entity_poly.pdbx_seq_one_letter_code
_entity_poly.pdbx_strand_id
1 'polypeptide(L)'
;MFNDKYKDKLYALIPKTNALCLVRDPIGMLKSYTSYHGRPSFTQVFELALSPSEIFEELIRYIDWHFDGKHLIWEYTKYPTLRTSAFRLNQYDATFHDTDLRKALINIADEDIICIDMSEIVGKRAFETMNTLAKAFSFPAPKPSDKEKFGIKAGLYEGVLPIKFAYKNIHIYLLDNVYCSDCRFYIELGQFVEHKNAFEHYQDITQFLFNQDSFYERIIVCIEKKDFEILKQDTKTCEQIKEYLLAFIPRLEEQRKIEEAKRFSEKDILEYLKSHKDLCLEAKAVFEKHLTFLASVRPDIIESWKYYQEFLAMCEEIS
;
A
#
# COMPACT_ATOMS: atom_id res chain seq x y z
N MET A 1 -19.62 -7.03 1.08
CA MET A 1 -20.51 -5.93 1.50
C MET A 1 -21.00 -6.26 2.90
N PHE A 2 -20.78 -5.42 3.91
CA PHE A 2 -21.13 -5.71 5.30
C PHE A 2 -22.59 -6.19 5.42
N ASN A 3 -22.82 -7.25 6.19
CA ASN A 3 -24.17 -7.72 6.52
C ASN A 3 -24.78 -6.82 7.62
N ASP A 4 -24.80 -5.51 7.34
CA ASP A 4 -25.39 -4.50 8.20
C ASP A 4 -26.86 -4.31 7.79
N LYS A 5 -27.78 -4.43 8.77
CA LYS A 5 -29.23 -4.27 8.56
C LYS A 5 -29.65 -2.88 8.04
N TYR A 6 -28.75 -1.90 8.08
CA TYR A 6 -28.97 -0.54 7.63
C TYR A 6 -28.13 -0.17 6.41
N LYS A 7 -27.40 -1.11 5.79
CA LYS A 7 -26.55 -0.81 4.62
C LYS A 7 -27.34 -0.09 3.51
N ASP A 8 -28.56 -0.56 3.21
CA ASP A 8 -29.37 0.01 2.13
C ASP A 8 -29.83 1.43 2.48
N LYS A 9 -30.12 1.68 3.77
CA LYS A 9 -30.43 3.03 4.27
C LYS A 9 -29.21 3.94 4.14
N LEU A 10 -28.02 3.46 4.49
CA LEU A 10 -26.78 4.23 4.36
C LEU A 10 -26.51 4.60 2.91
N TYR A 11 -26.60 3.63 1.99
CA TYR A 11 -26.37 3.91 0.57
C TYR A 11 -27.44 4.83 -0.03
N ALA A 12 -28.69 4.75 0.42
CA ALA A 12 -29.76 5.66 0.00
C ALA A 12 -29.54 7.12 0.47
N LEU A 13 -28.70 7.36 1.48
CA LEU A 13 -28.31 8.71 1.91
C LEU A 13 -27.24 9.34 1.00
N ILE A 14 -26.56 8.55 0.16
CA ILE A 14 -25.59 9.09 -0.78
C ILE A 14 -26.38 9.84 -1.87
N PRO A 15 -26.15 11.15 -2.05
CA PRO A 15 -26.90 11.95 -3.00
C PRO A 15 -26.51 11.59 -4.44
N LYS A 16 -27.34 12.00 -5.40
CA LYS A 16 -26.94 11.97 -6.80
C LYS A 16 -25.68 12.84 -6.98
N THR A 17 -24.62 12.24 -7.51
CA THR A 17 -23.32 12.88 -7.73
C THR A 17 -22.54 12.12 -8.80
N ASN A 18 -21.57 12.79 -9.42
CA ASN A 18 -20.54 12.12 -10.21
C ASN A 18 -19.71 11.21 -9.29
N ALA A 19 -19.35 10.04 -9.79
CA ALA A 19 -18.53 9.06 -9.06
C ALA A 19 -17.35 8.59 -9.90
N LEU A 20 -16.24 8.26 -9.23
CA LEU A 20 -15.07 7.64 -9.83
C LEU A 20 -15.03 6.17 -9.43
N CYS A 21 -15.00 5.28 -10.40
CA CYS A 21 -14.78 3.85 -10.20
C CYS A 21 -13.36 3.50 -10.67
N LEU A 22 -12.47 3.26 -9.72
CA LEU A 22 -11.11 2.83 -10.00
C LEU A 22 -11.08 1.32 -10.11
N VAL A 23 -10.82 0.80 -11.31
CA VAL A 23 -10.84 -0.64 -11.59
C VAL A 23 -9.45 -1.17 -11.85
N ARG A 24 -9.25 -2.48 -11.73
CA ARG A 24 -7.95 -3.12 -11.91
C ARG A 24 -8.11 -4.56 -12.34
N ASP A 25 -7.15 -5.05 -13.13
CA ASP A 25 -7.00 -6.48 -13.44
C ASP A 25 -7.15 -7.33 -12.15
N PRO A 26 -8.13 -8.25 -12.07
CA PRO A 26 -8.41 -9.01 -10.86
C PRO A 26 -7.28 -9.97 -10.46
N ILE A 27 -6.45 -10.43 -11.42
CA ILE A 27 -5.23 -11.19 -11.11
C ILE A 27 -4.20 -10.27 -10.46
N GLY A 28 -4.06 -9.06 -10.97
CA GLY A 28 -3.23 -8.01 -10.37
C GLY A 28 -3.71 -7.64 -8.96
N MET A 29 -5.02 -7.63 -8.71
CA MET A 29 -5.59 -7.43 -7.37
C MET A 29 -5.20 -8.57 -6.43
N LEU A 30 -5.42 -9.83 -6.82
CA LEU A 30 -5.03 -11.00 -6.00
C LEU A 30 -3.55 -10.97 -5.63
N LYS A 31 -2.67 -10.72 -6.61
CA LYS A 31 -1.23 -10.58 -6.37
C LYS A 31 -0.93 -9.59 -5.23
N SER A 32 -1.55 -8.41 -5.28
CA SER A 32 -1.35 -7.38 -4.25
C SER A 32 -1.87 -7.82 -2.88
N TYR A 33 -3.05 -8.44 -2.81
CA TYR A 33 -3.62 -8.89 -1.53
C TYR A 33 -2.90 -10.08 -0.89
N THR A 34 -2.29 -10.92 -1.72
CA THR A 34 -1.56 -12.13 -1.32
C THR A 34 -0.13 -11.82 -0.88
N SER A 35 0.47 -10.73 -1.39
CA SER A 35 1.81 -10.28 -0.98
C SER A 35 1.78 -9.24 0.14
N TYR A 36 0.66 -9.10 0.86
CA TYR A 36 0.52 -8.11 1.93
C TYR A 36 1.40 -8.47 3.13
N HIS A 37 2.32 -7.57 3.46
CA HIS A 37 3.21 -7.67 4.63
C HIS A 37 2.85 -6.61 5.67
N GLY A 38 3.24 -6.86 6.91
CA GLY A 38 3.03 -5.93 8.02
C GLY A 38 4.16 -6.01 9.03
N ARG A 39 4.13 -5.06 9.98
CA ARG A 39 4.93 -5.14 11.20
C ARG A 39 4.09 -5.76 12.30
N PRO A 40 4.60 -6.76 13.02
CA PRO A 40 3.91 -7.30 14.20
C PRO A 40 3.62 -6.22 15.25
N SER A 41 4.45 -5.17 15.33
CA SER A 41 4.23 -4.00 16.18
C SER A 41 4.69 -2.71 15.49
N PHE A 42 3.79 -1.73 15.40
CA PHE A 42 4.09 -0.40 14.85
C PHE A 42 4.86 0.50 15.84
N THR A 43 4.94 0.13 17.13
CA THR A 43 5.54 0.95 18.19
C THR A 43 6.92 0.46 18.62
N GLN A 44 7.55 -0.43 17.84
CA GLN A 44 8.83 -1.02 18.21
C GLN A 44 9.93 0.06 18.24
N VAL A 45 10.54 0.25 19.40
CA VAL A 45 11.72 1.10 19.61
C VAL A 45 12.92 0.20 19.80
N PHE A 46 13.91 0.34 18.93
CA PHE A 46 15.13 -0.45 18.99
C PHE A 46 16.21 0.29 19.76
N GLU A 47 17.06 -0.43 20.49
CA GLU A 47 18.29 0.18 21.01
C GLU A 47 19.28 0.40 19.85
N LEU A 48 19.93 1.57 19.80
CA LEU A 48 20.93 1.93 18.76
C LEU A 48 22.25 1.10 18.86
N ALA A 49 22.22 -0.04 19.51
CA ALA A 49 23.33 -0.98 19.62
C ALA A 49 22.96 -2.37 19.08
N LEU A 50 21.68 -2.63 18.80
CA LEU A 50 21.23 -3.93 18.28
C LEU A 50 21.80 -4.18 16.89
N SER A 51 22.12 -5.44 16.62
CA SER A 51 22.60 -5.83 15.31
C SER A 51 21.52 -5.54 14.25
N PRO A 52 21.86 -4.94 13.11
CA PRO A 52 20.92 -4.76 12.01
C PRO A 52 20.21 -6.08 11.63
N SER A 53 20.92 -7.20 11.65
CA SER A 53 20.37 -8.51 11.31
C SER A 53 19.30 -8.99 12.30
N GLU A 54 19.49 -8.75 13.60
CA GLU A 54 18.51 -9.09 14.64
C GLU A 54 17.23 -8.28 14.47
N ILE A 55 17.36 -6.98 14.13
CA ILE A 55 16.23 -6.12 13.84
C ILE A 55 15.44 -6.65 12.63
N PHE A 56 16.12 -6.90 11.51
CA PHE A 56 15.46 -7.30 10.27
C PHE A 56 14.90 -8.72 10.30
N GLU A 57 15.40 -9.61 11.18
CA GLU A 57 14.84 -10.94 11.35
C GLU A 57 13.38 -10.90 11.80
N GLU A 58 12.99 -9.93 12.63
CA GLU A 58 11.65 -9.80 13.20
C GLU A 58 10.83 -8.65 12.62
N LEU A 59 11.45 -7.71 11.89
CA LEU A 59 10.82 -6.47 11.45
C LEU A 59 9.60 -6.69 10.56
N ILE A 60 9.68 -7.65 9.63
CA ILE A 60 8.69 -7.84 8.57
C ILE A 60 8.12 -9.25 8.66
N ARG A 61 6.78 -9.32 8.74
CA ARG A 61 6.04 -10.57 8.72
C ARG A 61 4.95 -10.50 7.65
N TYR A 62 4.64 -11.66 7.10
CA TYR A 62 3.51 -11.85 6.21
C TYR A 62 2.40 -12.52 7.00
N ILE A 63 1.15 -12.28 6.60
CA ILE A 63 0.02 -12.94 7.22
C ILE A 63 -0.49 -13.98 6.24
N ASP A 64 -0.45 -15.25 6.66
CA ASP A 64 -1.03 -16.34 5.90
C ASP A 64 -2.44 -16.63 6.40
N TRP A 65 -3.45 -16.28 5.60
CA TRP A 65 -4.85 -16.61 5.87
C TRP A 65 -5.24 -17.86 5.09
N HIS A 66 -5.66 -18.92 5.79
CA HIS A 66 -6.07 -20.16 5.13
C HIS A 66 -7.13 -20.90 5.92
N PHE A 67 -7.79 -21.86 5.26
CA PHE A 67 -8.79 -22.71 5.88
C PHE A 67 -8.16 -24.04 6.31
N ASP A 68 -8.26 -24.40 7.59
CA ASP A 68 -8.00 -25.75 8.08
C ASP A 68 -9.30 -26.56 8.04
N GLY A 69 -9.65 -27.03 6.85
CA GLY A 69 -10.91 -27.70 6.56
C GLY A 69 -12.13 -26.78 6.63
N LYS A 70 -12.59 -26.45 7.85
CA LYS A 70 -13.80 -25.64 8.09
C LYS A 70 -13.54 -24.29 8.75
N HIS A 71 -12.37 -24.09 9.34
CA HIS A 71 -12.08 -22.90 10.13
C HIS A 71 -11.08 -22.02 9.41
N LEU A 72 -11.38 -20.72 9.32
CA LEU A 72 -10.42 -19.72 8.90
C LEU A 72 -9.40 -19.53 10.03
N ILE A 73 -8.12 -19.76 9.73
CA ILE A 73 -7.00 -19.52 10.62
C ILE A 73 -6.00 -18.56 9.98
N TRP A 74 -5.16 -17.96 10.83
CA TRP A 74 -4.09 -17.08 10.37
C TRP A 74 -2.84 -17.24 11.23
N GLU A 75 -1.69 -17.04 10.58
CA GLU A 75 -0.39 -17.04 11.25
C GLU A 75 0.57 -16.01 10.64
N TYR A 76 1.59 -15.64 11.41
CA TYR A 76 2.70 -14.82 10.92
C TYR A 76 3.79 -15.70 10.33
N THR A 77 4.19 -15.39 9.10
CA THR A 77 5.23 -16.12 8.36
C THR A 77 6.38 -15.19 7.95
N LYS A 78 7.54 -15.77 7.65
CA LYS A 78 8.71 -15.05 7.10
C LYS A 78 8.62 -14.78 5.60
N TYR A 79 7.68 -15.45 4.91
CA TYR A 79 7.49 -15.40 3.46
C TYR A 79 6.00 -15.33 3.11
N PRO A 80 5.59 -14.60 2.05
CA PRO A 80 4.21 -14.59 1.59
C PRO A 80 3.80 -15.98 1.09
N THR A 81 2.49 -16.26 1.12
CA THR A 81 1.93 -17.55 0.74
C THR A 81 0.81 -17.35 -0.28
N LEU A 82 0.75 -18.21 -1.31
CA LEU A 82 -0.32 -18.14 -2.31
C LEU A 82 -1.68 -18.62 -1.79
N ARG A 83 -1.69 -19.37 -0.68
CA ARG A 83 -2.91 -19.85 0.02
C ARG A 83 -3.85 -18.72 0.41
N THR A 84 -3.30 -17.57 0.78
CA THR A 84 -4.07 -16.37 1.11
C THR A 84 -5.01 -15.94 -0.03
N SER A 85 -4.70 -16.27 -1.28
CA SER A 85 -5.56 -15.96 -2.43
C SER A 85 -6.98 -16.53 -2.29
N ALA A 86 -7.13 -17.74 -1.71
CA ALA A 86 -8.43 -18.35 -1.50
C ALA A 86 -9.29 -17.59 -0.47
N PHE A 87 -8.66 -17.12 0.60
CA PHE A 87 -9.32 -16.23 1.54
C PHE A 87 -9.73 -14.90 0.88
N ARG A 88 -8.84 -14.32 0.07
CA ARG A 88 -9.08 -13.02 -0.58
C ARG A 88 -10.18 -13.05 -1.64
N LEU A 89 -10.40 -14.17 -2.32
CA LEU A 89 -11.53 -14.34 -3.23
C LEU A 89 -12.87 -14.30 -2.49
N ASN A 90 -12.90 -14.78 -1.25
CA ASN A 90 -14.09 -14.85 -0.41
C ASN A 90 -14.32 -13.64 0.49
N GLN A 91 -13.39 -12.68 0.53
CA GLN A 91 -13.50 -11.48 1.35
C GLN A 91 -14.35 -10.39 0.67
N TYR A 92 -15.62 -10.71 0.43
CA TYR A 92 -16.56 -9.92 -0.39
C TYR A 92 -16.82 -8.49 0.13
N ASP A 93 -16.46 -8.19 1.38
CA ASP A 93 -16.51 -6.87 2.01
C ASP A 93 -15.31 -5.98 1.72
N ALA A 94 -14.20 -6.54 1.24
CA ALA A 94 -12.98 -5.79 0.93
C ALA A 94 -12.51 -5.96 -0.53
N THR A 95 -12.91 -7.03 -1.22
CA THR A 95 -12.41 -7.37 -2.57
C THR A 95 -13.57 -7.72 -3.51
N PHE A 96 -13.34 -7.59 -4.82
CA PHE A 96 -14.20 -8.10 -5.90
C PHE A 96 -15.70 -7.77 -5.79
N HIS A 97 -16.05 -6.56 -5.36
CA HIS A 97 -17.42 -6.18 -5.01
C HIS A 97 -18.03 -5.05 -5.87
N ASP A 98 -17.33 -4.57 -6.90
CA ASP A 98 -17.74 -3.39 -7.69
C ASP A 98 -19.17 -3.47 -8.22
N THR A 99 -19.56 -4.59 -8.87
CA THR A 99 -20.93 -4.75 -9.38
C THR A 99 -21.98 -4.71 -8.26
N ASP A 100 -21.72 -5.33 -7.10
CA ASP A 100 -22.69 -5.30 -6.01
C ASP A 100 -22.73 -3.91 -5.36
N LEU A 101 -21.59 -3.25 -5.17
CA LEU A 101 -21.54 -1.87 -4.69
C LEU A 101 -22.31 -0.93 -5.61
N ARG A 102 -22.12 -1.07 -6.92
CA ARG A 102 -22.89 -0.33 -7.92
C ARG A 102 -24.40 -0.51 -7.74
N LYS A 103 -24.88 -1.75 -7.57
CA LYS A 103 -26.31 -2.03 -7.34
C LYS A 103 -26.84 -1.39 -6.05
N ALA A 104 -26.00 -1.30 -5.02
CA ALA A 104 -26.38 -0.70 -3.74
C ALA A 104 -26.44 0.85 -3.81
N LEU A 105 -25.62 1.47 -4.66
CA LEU A 105 -25.58 2.93 -4.86
C LEU A 105 -26.68 3.40 -5.83
N ILE A 106 -27.94 3.24 -5.41
CA ILE A 106 -29.14 3.45 -6.25
C ILE A 106 -29.32 4.87 -6.79
N ASN A 107 -28.75 5.88 -6.13
CA ASN A 107 -28.89 7.29 -6.51
C ASN A 107 -27.83 7.76 -7.53
N ILE A 108 -26.84 6.93 -7.83
CA ILE A 108 -25.78 7.22 -8.79
C ILE A 108 -26.15 6.58 -10.12
N ALA A 109 -26.31 7.39 -11.16
CA ALA A 109 -26.62 6.91 -12.50
C ALA A 109 -25.37 6.33 -13.18
N ASP A 110 -25.52 5.38 -14.10
CA ASP A 110 -24.37 4.74 -14.77
C ASP A 110 -23.53 5.75 -15.54
N GLU A 111 -24.20 6.69 -16.21
CA GLU A 111 -23.59 7.77 -16.98
C GLU A 111 -22.82 8.78 -16.11
N ASP A 112 -23.10 8.82 -14.80
CA ASP A 112 -22.41 9.69 -13.84
C ASP A 112 -21.15 8.99 -13.23
N ILE A 113 -20.90 7.73 -13.60
CA ILE A 113 -19.75 6.94 -13.11
C ILE A 113 -18.64 6.94 -14.15
N ILE A 114 -17.51 7.55 -13.81
CA ILE A 114 -16.29 7.50 -14.60
C ILE A 114 -15.48 6.28 -14.14
N CYS A 115 -15.37 5.27 -14.99
CA CYS A 115 -14.49 4.13 -14.76
C CYS A 115 -13.11 4.39 -15.36
N ILE A 116 -12.05 4.25 -14.55
CA ILE A 116 -10.65 4.34 -15.02
C ILE A 116 -9.86 3.13 -14.55
N ASP A 117 -8.92 2.69 -15.38
CA ASP A 117 -8.01 1.62 -14.99
C ASP A 117 -6.94 2.14 -14.02
N MET A 118 -6.56 1.34 -13.02
CA MET A 118 -5.53 1.67 -12.03
C MET A 118 -4.23 2.13 -12.67
N SER A 119 -3.90 1.59 -13.84
CA SER A 119 -2.67 1.94 -14.52
C SER A 119 -2.65 3.43 -14.96
N GLU A 120 -3.81 4.07 -15.17
CA GLU A 120 -3.93 5.50 -15.53
C GLU A 120 -3.48 6.44 -14.40
N ILE A 121 -3.57 5.99 -13.14
CA ILE A 121 -3.15 6.78 -11.97
C ILE A 121 -1.83 6.32 -11.36
N VAL A 122 -1.05 5.53 -12.11
CA VAL A 122 0.28 5.06 -11.68
C VAL A 122 1.37 5.72 -12.53
N GLY A 123 2.37 6.28 -11.84
CA GLY A 123 3.57 6.84 -12.46
C GLY A 123 3.30 8.08 -13.31
N LYS A 124 3.97 8.18 -14.46
CA LYS A 124 3.96 9.40 -15.28
C LYS A 124 2.59 9.80 -15.84
N ARG A 125 1.66 8.83 -15.98
CA ARG A 125 0.29 9.09 -16.44
C ARG A 125 -0.57 9.80 -15.39
N ALA A 126 -0.28 9.59 -14.11
CA ALA A 126 -1.14 10.06 -13.03
C ALA A 126 -1.36 11.58 -13.04
N PHE A 127 -0.33 12.37 -13.38
CA PHE A 127 -0.48 13.83 -13.48
C PHE A 127 -1.50 14.25 -14.54
N GLU A 128 -1.46 13.64 -15.72
CA GLU A 128 -2.37 13.94 -16.83
C GLU A 128 -3.79 13.46 -16.51
N THR A 129 -3.91 12.25 -15.97
CA THR A 129 -5.19 11.69 -15.50
C THR A 129 -5.84 12.58 -14.43
N MET A 130 -5.06 13.07 -13.45
CA MET A 130 -5.58 13.98 -12.44
C MET A 130 -6.02 15.34 -13.00
N ASN A 131 -5.39 15.84 -14.07
CA ASN A 131 -5.89 17.03 -14.78
C ASN A 131 -7.23 16.77 -15.47
N THR A 132 -7.42 15.58 -16.04
CA THR A 132 -8.70 15.17 -16.64
C THR A 132 -9.79 15.03 -15.57
N LEU A 133 -9.49 14.36 -14.46
CA LEU A 133 -10.42 14.21 -13.34
C LEU A 133 -10.77 15.55 -12.70
N ALA A 134 -9.81 16.48 -12.56
CA ALA A 134 -10.07 17.81 -12.03
C ALA A 134 -11.17 18.55 -12.81
N LYS A 135 -11.16 18.41 -14.14
CA LYS A 135 -12.21 18.97 -15.01
C LYS A 135 -13.54 18.24 -14.83
N ALA A 136 -13.52 16.91 -14.81
CA ALA A 136 -14.73 16.09 -14.70
C ALA A 136 -15.46 16.26 -13.36
N PHE A 137 -14.72 16.47 -12.27
CA PHE A 137 -15.25 16.58 -10.91
C PHE A 137 -15.20 18.00 -10.34
N SER A 138 -14.77 18.99 -11.15
CA SER A 138 -14.69 20.41 -10.76
C SER A 138 -13.85 20.69 -9.50
N PHE A 139 -12.77 19.92 -9.28
CA PHE A 139 -11.80 20.21 -8.22
C PHE A 139 -10.54 20.89 -8.77
N PRO A 140 -9.71 21.55 -7.93
CA PRO A 140 -8.51 22.23 -8.39
C PRO A 140 -7.52 21.29 -9.10
N ALA A 141 -7.14 21.63 -10.33
CA ALA A 141 -6.15 20.87 -11.08
C ALA A 141 -4.77 20.89 -10.39
N PRO A 142 -3.96 19.81 -10.50
CA PRO A 142 -2.62 19.78 -9.93
C PRO A 142 -1.70 20.80 -10.61
N LYS A 143 -0.76 21.38 -9.85
CA LYS A 143 0.17 22.38 -10.40
C LYS A 143 1.27 21.67 -11.19
N PRO A 144 1.88 22.32 -12.20
CA PRO A 144 3.03 21.75 -12.91
C PRO A 144 4.17 21.30 -11.99
N SER A 145 4.37 22.00 -10.86
CA SER A 145 5.35 21.65 -9.82
C SER A 145 5.05 20.34 -9.09
N ASP A 146 3.83 19.81 -9.18
CA ASP A 146 3.45 18.54 -8.56
C ASP A 146 3.74 17.33 -9.46
N LYS A 147 4.11 17.55 -10.74
CA LYS A 147 4.30 16.48 -11.72
C LYS A 147 5.27 15.39 -11.27
N GLU A 148 6.38 15.79 -10.66
CA GLU A 148 7.38 14.84 -10.15
C GLU A 148 6.82 13.99 -9.00
N LYS A 149 5.98 14.56 -8.15
CA LYS A 149 5.37 13.85 -7.00
C LYS A 149 4.50 12.69 -7.44
N PHE A 150 3.79 12.83 -8.56
CA PHE A 150 2.98 11.76 -9.15
C PHE A 150 3.82 10.57 -9.65
N GLY A 151 5.11 10.78 -9.93
CA GLY A 151 6.05 9.73 -10.31
C GLY A 151 6.63 8.96 -9.12
N ILE A 152 6.43 9.43 -7.89
CA ILE A 152 7.04 8.84 -6.69
C ILE A 152 6.31 7.56 -6.29
N LYS A 153 7.06 6.47 -6.13
CA LYS A 153 6.58 5.24 -5.47
C LYS A 153 6.54 5.48 -3.95
N ALA A 154 5.39 5.93 -3.45
CA ALA A 154 5.20 6.24 -2.04
C ALA A 154 5.48 5.03 -1.12
N GLY A 155 5.04 3.83 -1.52
CA GLY A 155 5.29 2.59 -0.79
C GLY A 155 6.64 1.92 -1.05
N LEU A 156 7.70 2.66 -1.44
CA LEU A 156 9.02 2.06 -1.73
C LEU A 156 9.63 1.39 -0.49
N TYR A 157 9.54 2.04 0.66
CA TYR A 157 10.03 1.53 1.95
C TYR A 157 8.90 1.03 2.87
N GLU A 158 7.72 0.73 2.31
CA GLU A 158 6.59 0.20 3.07
C GLU A 158 7.00 -1.05 3.87
N GLY A 159 6.69 -1.06 5.17
CA GLY A 159 7.08 -2.13 6.09
C GLY A 159 8.52 -2.04 6.61
N VAL A 160 9.45 -1.41 5.88
CA VAL A 160 10.86 -1.24 6.27
C VAL A 160 11.12 0.09 6.99
N LEU A 161 10.39 1.15 6.64
CA LEU A 161 10.38 2.44 7.35
C LEU A 161 8.96 2.77 7.83
N PRO A 162 8.80 3.60 8.88
CA PRO A 162 9.85 4.27 9.67
C PRO A 162 10.59 3.32 10.64
N ILE A 163 11.79 3.65 11.10
CA ILE A 163 12.47 2.95 12.21
C ILE A 163 12.81 3.94 13.31
N LYS A 164 12.52 3.56 14.55
CA LYS A 164 12.78 4.37 15.74
C LYS A 164 13.84 3.70 16.60
N PHE A 165 14.88 4.44 16.92
CA PHE A 165 15.94 4.04 17.85
C PHE A 165 15.85 4.86 19.13
N ALA A 166 16.07 4.21 20.27
CA ALA A 166 16.41 4.85 21.52
C ALA A 166 17.94 4.82 21.70
N TYR A 167 18.49 5.97 22.06
CA TYR A 167 19.89 6.08 22.45
C TYR A 167 20.03 7.09 23.58
N LYS A 168 20.46 6.61 24.76
CA LYS A 168 20.44 7.43 25.99
C LYS A 168 19.03 8.01 26.23
N ASN A 169 18.90 9.33 26.26
CA ASN A 169 17.63 10.04 26.51
C ASN A 169 17.00 10.62 25.24
N ILE A 170 17.51 10.27 24.06
CA ILE A 170 17.00 10.78 22.77
C ILE A 170 16.44 9.66 21.90
N HIS A 171 15.54 10.04 20.99
CA HIS A 171 15.05 9.15 19.95
C HIS A 171 15.54 9.59 18.58
N ILE A 172 15.99 8.62 17.78
CA ILE A 172 16.44 8.82 16.41
C ILE A 172 15.50 8.07 15.48
N TYR A 173 15.11 8.74 14.41
CA TYR A 173 14.10 8.26 13.47
C TYR A 173 14.72 8.16 12.08
N LEU A 174 14.68 6.96 11.50
CA LEU A 174 14.89 6.80 10.06
C LEU A 174 13.54 6.88 9.37
N LEU A 175 13.40 7.81 8.44
CA LEU A 175 12.15 8.11 7.75
C LEU A 175 12.38 8.14 6.24
N ASP A 176 11.33 7.89 5.48
CA ASP A 176 11.30 8.10 4.03
C ASP A 176 10.90 9.57 3.76
N ASN A 177 11.73 10.34 3.07
CA ASN A 177 11.52 11.77 2.82
C ASN A 177 10.26 12.08 2.01
N VAL A 178 9.63 11.08 1.38
CA VAL A 178 8.28 11.23 0.81
C VAL A 178 7.29 11.70 1.86
N TYR A 179 7.46 11.27 3.12
CA TYR A 179 6.68 11.74 4.27
C TYR A 179 6.89 13.25 4.52
N CYS A 180 8.06 13.82 4.25
CA CYS A 180 8.26 15.27 4.37
C CYS A 180 7.52 16.07 3.29
N SER A 181 7.21 15.44 2.16
CA SER A 181 6.36 16.03 1.11
C SER A 181 4.87 15.78 1.33
N ASP A 182 4.54 14.94 2.30
CA ASP A 182 3.20 14.46 2.58
C ASP A 182 2.44 15.42 3.50
N CYS A 183 1.45 16.10 2.92
CA CYS A 183 0.53 17.00 3.61
C CYS A 183 -0.81 16.30 3.95
N ARG A 184 -0.90 14.97 3.88
CA ARG A 184 -2.15 14.23 4.15
C ARG A 184 -2.62 14.41 5.59
N PHE A 185 -3.93 14.34 5.78
CA PHE A 185 -4.57 14.28 7.09
C PHE A 185 -4.77 12.81 7.48
N TYR A 186 -4.31 12.42 8.65
CA TYR A 186 -4.62 11.12 9.25
C TYR A 186 -5.78 11.29 10.23
N ILE A 187 -6.70 10.33 10.22
CA ILE A 187 -7.71 10.19 11.26
C ILE A 187 -7.12 9.23 12.29
N GLU A 188 -6.41 9.76 13.29
CA GLU A 188 -5.91 8.97 14.40
C GLU A 188 -6.93 9.08 15.54
N LEU A 189 -7.59 7.97 15.90
CA LEU A 189 -8.54 7.90 17.02
C LEU A 189 -9.64 9.00 16.99
N GLY A 190 -10.11 9.36 15.79
CA GLY A 190 -11.15 10.39 15.62
C GLY A 190 -10.64 11.84 15.65
N GLN A 191 -9.32 12.07 15.66
CA GLN A 191 -8.72 13.39 15.49
C GLN A 191 -8.07 13.51 14.11
N PHE A 192 -8.29 14.66 13.46
CA PHE A 192 -7.60 15.03 12.23
C PHE A 192 -6.19 15.51 12.59
N VAL A 193 -5.16 14.73 12.28
CA VAL A 193 -3.76 15.15 12.42
C VAL A 193 -3.20 15.36 11.02
N GLU A 194 -2.90 16.61 10.67
CA GLU A 194 -2.06 16.89 9.49
C GLU A 194 -0.69 16.27 9.71
N HIS A 195 -0.26 15.46 8.73
CA HIS A 195 1.06 14.86 8.74
C HIS A 195 2.18 15.92 8.82
N LYS A 196 1.94 17.12 8.28
CA LYS A 196 2.83 18.28 8.42
C LYS A 196 3.03 18.72 9.89
N ASN A 197 1.99 18.65 10.72
CA ASN A 197 2.09 18.97 12.16
C ASN A 197 2.85 17.87 12.91
N ALA A 198 2.73 16.61 12.48
CA ALA A 198 3.51 15.52 13.05
C ALA A 198 5.02 15.74 12.81
N PHE A 199 5.43 16.31 11.67
CA PHE A 199 6.83 16.61 11.37
C PHE A 199 7.33 17.94 11.96
N GLU A 200 6.45 18.84 12.42
CA GLU A 200 6.85 20.14 12.98
C GLU A 200 7.73 20.01 14.23
N HIS A 201 7.58 18.93 15.00
CA HIS A 201 8.38 18.67 16.20
C HIS A 201 9.72 17.99 15.92
N TYR A 202 9.98 17.60 14.68
CA TYR A 202 11.20 16.90 14.29
C TYR A 202 12.16 17.82 13.52
N GLN A 203 13.45 17.54 13.65
CA GLN A 203 14.53 18.15 12.90
C GLN A 203 15.20 17.07 12.06
N ASP A 204 15.26 17.28 10.74
CA ASP A 204 16.15 16.51 9.87
C ASP A 204 17.60 16.90 10.16
N ILE A 205 18.40 15.92 10.56
CA ILE A 205 19.82 16.06 10.91
C ILE A 205 20.73 15.29 9.95
N THR A 206 20.21 14.85 8.80
CA THR A 206 20.97 14.08 7.80
C THR A 206 22.17 14.87 7.31
N GLN A 207 21.96 16.13 6.89
CA GLN A 207 23.04 17.01 6.45
C GLN A 207 24.04 17.28 7.57
N PHE A 208 23.58 17.45 8.81
CA PHE A 208 24.43 17.70 9.97
C PHE A 208 25.36 16.52 10.29
N LEU A 209 24.84 15.29 10.30
CA LEU A 209 25.62 14.09 10.64
C LEU A 209 26.47 13.57 9.46
N PHE A 210 25.94 13.63 8.24
CA PHE A 210 26.49 12.90 7.09
C PHE A 210 26.92 13.79 5.93
N ASN A 211 26.65 15.10 5.96
CA ASN A 211 26.95 16.03 4.88
C ASN A 211 26.30 15.62 3.54
N GLN A 212 25.07 15.11 3.60
CA GLN A 212 24.22 14.78 2.45
C GLN A 212 22.75 15.00 2.81
N ASP A 213 21.90 15.22 1.80
CA ASP A 213 20.47 15.47 2.00
C ASP A 213 19.68 14.21 2.38
N SER A 214 20.03 13.05 1.81
CA SER A 214 19.37 11.77 2.06
C SER A 214 20.24 10.59 1.64
N PHE A 215 19.95 9.40 2.16
CA PHE A 215 20.52 8.15 1.66
C PHE A 215 19.58 7.53 0.63
N TYR A 216 20.14 7.02 -0.47
CA TYR A 216 19.35 6.41 -1.57
C TYR A 216 18.21 7.31 -2.06
N GLU A 217 18.43 8.64 -2.05
CA GLU A 217 17.47 9.68 -2.44
C GLU A 217 16.18 9.75 -1.60
N ARG A 218 16.11 8.96 -0.52
CA ARG A 218 14.85 8.68 0.20
C ARG A 218 15.00 8.73 1.71
N ILE A 219 16.03 8.12 2.29
CA ILE A 219 16.10 7.91 3.73
C ILE A 219 16.74 9.13 4.39
N ILE A 220 16.05 9.69 5.39
CA ILE A 220 16.51 10.80 6.22
C ILE A 220 16.58 10.39 7.68
N VAL A 221 17.39 11.11 8.45
CA VAL A 221 17.59 10.92 9.88
C VAL A 221 17.00 12.11 10.61
N CYS A 222 15.97 11.85 11.42
CA CYS A 222 15.29 12.87 12.21
C CYS A 222 15.44 12.62 13.70
N ILE A 223 15.36 13.69 14.49
CA ILE A 223 15.24 13.67 15.95
C ILE A 223 14.22 14.71 16.40
N GLU A 224 13.80 14.72 17.65
CA GLU A 224 12.98 15.82 18.17
C GLU A 224 13.79 17.12 18.23
N LYS A 225 13.18 18.25 17.83
CA LYS A 225 13.85 19.57 17.82
C LYS A 225 14.45 19.95 19.17
N LYS A 226 13.77 19.59 20.27
CA LYS A 226 14.23 19.86 21.64
C LYS A 226 15.55 19.17 21.98
N ASP A 227 15.82 18.02 21.33
CA ASP A 227 17.00 17.20 21.57
C ASP A 227 18.17 17.60 20.67
N PHE A 228 17.92 18.32 19.57
CA PHE A 228 18.95 18.70 18.61
C PHE A 228 20.03 19.59 19.20
N GLU A 229 19.65 20.61 19.96
CA GLU A 229 20.63 21.52 20.57
C GLU A 229 21.55 20.82 21.58
N ILE A 230 21.03 19.77 22.25
CA ILE A 230 21.81 18.93 23.15
C ILE A 230 22.75 18.03 22.34
N LEU A 231 22.23 17.33 21.33
CA LEU A 231 23.00 16.41 20.49
C LEU A 231 24.14 17.12 19.77
N LYS A 232 23.89 18.32 19.23
CA LYS A 232 24.85 19.11 18.47
C LYS A 232 26.12 19.43 19.24
N GLN A 233 26.05 19.50 20.57
CA GLN A 233 27.19 19.78 21.44
C GLN A 233 27.94 18.52 21.88
N ASP A 234 27.32 17.34 21.76
CA ASP A 234 27.90 16.05 22.13
C ASP A 234 28.49 15.34 20.89
N THR A 235 29.72 15.74 20.54
CA THR A 235 30.44 15.20 19.37
C THR A 235 30.63 13.69 19.44
N LYS A 236 30.90 13.15 20.64
CA LYS A 236 31.08 11.71 20.84
C LYS A 236 29.80 10.94 20.52
N THR A 237 28.65 11.41 21.03
CA THR A 237 27.36 10.80 20.70
C THR A 237 27.06 10.90 19.21
N CYS A 238 27.35 12.04 18.59
CA CYS A 238 27.18 12.21 17.14
C CYS A 238 27.99 11.19 16.34
N GLU A 239 29.26 10.98 16.70
CA GLU A 239 30.14 9.99 16.07
C GLU A 239 29.60 8.56 16.22
N GLN A 240 29.12 8.19 17.41
CA GLN A 240 28.55 6.87 17.68
C GLN A 240 27.28 6.60 16.86
N ILE A 241 26.37 7.58 16.80
CA ILE A 241 25.15 7.51 15.98
C ILE A 241 25.53 7.39 14.50
N LYS A 242 26.48 8.21 14.05
CA LYS A 242 26.96 8.20 12.67
C LYS A 242 27.54 6.86 12.27
N GLU A 243 28.42 6.30 13.09
CA GLU A 243 29.05 5.00 12.83
C GLU A 243 28.00 3.88 12.74
N TYR A 244 27.08 3.82 13.70
CA TYR A 244 26.01 2.82 13.68
C TYR A 244 25.12 2.94 12.44
N LEU A 245 24.64 4.14 12.13
CA LEU A 245 23.74 4.37 11.00
C LEU A 245 24.41 4.12 9.64
N LEU A 246 25.72 4.38 9.50
CA LEU A 246 26.47 4.03 8.29
C LEU A 246 26.54 2.51 8.05
N ALA A 247 26.50 1.69 9.11
CA ALA A 247 26.39 0.24 8.99
C ALA A 247 24.93 -0.22 8.79
N PHE A 248 23.99 0.42 9.47
CA PHE A 248 22.59 0.01 9.49
C PHE A 248 21.84 0.35 8.18
N ILE A 249 22.00 1.56 7.64
CA ILE A 249 21.25 2.05 6.46
C ILE A 249 21.49 1.19 5.20
N PRO A 250 22.73 0.76 4.87
CA PRO A 250 22.95 -0.17 3.76
C PRO A 250 22.24 -1.51 3.95
N ARG A 251 22.24 -2.06 5.18
CA ARG A 251 21.53 -3.31 5.49
C ARG A 251 20.01 -3.13 5.37
N LEU A 252 19.48 -1.96 5.73
CA LEU A 252 18.07 -1.61 5.52
C LEU A 252 17.72 -1.65 4.03
N GLU A 253 18.53 -1.04 3.18
CA GLU A 253 18.31 -1.04 1.73
C GLU A 253 18.41 -2.45 1.14
N GLU A 254 19.32 -3.28 1.63
CA GLU A 254 19.35 -4.71 1.28
C GLU A 254 18.08 -5.43 1.72
N GLN A 255 17.60 -5.20 2.94
CA GLN A 255 16.35 -5.80 3.42
C GLN A 255 15.16 -5.40 2.55
N ARG A 256 15.07 -4.13 2.13
CA ARG A 256 14.03 -3.67 1.19
C ARG A 256 14.06 -4.47 -0.11
N LYS A 257 15.25 -4.71 -0.67
CA LYS A 257 15.42 -5.53 -1.90
C LYS A 257 15.02 -6.98 -1.68
N ILE A 258 15.36 -7.56 -0.52
CA ILE A 258 14.95 -8.92 -0.14
C ILE A 258 13.42 -9.02 -0.11
N GLU A 259 12.73 -8.08 0.53
CA GLU A 259 11.26 -8.10 0.59
C GLU A 259 10.62 -7.86 -0.78
N GLU A 260 11.21 -6.99 -1.61
CA GLU A 260 10.73 -6.79 -2.99
C GLU A 260 10.85 -8.07 -3.82
N ALA A 261 11.92 -8.86 -3.63
CA ALA A 261 12.13 -10.13 -4.32
C ALA A 261 11.21 -11.28 -3.84
N LYS A 262 10.64 -11.18 -2.63
CA LYS A 262 9.67 -12.17 -2.13
C LYS A 262 8.27 -12.02 -2.74
N ARG A 263 7.97 -10.86 -3.35
CA ARG A 263 6.62 -10.56 -3.86
C ARG A 263 6.28 -11.46 -5.04
N PHE A 264 5.06 -11.98 -5.02
CA PHE A 264 4.54 -12.73 -6.16
C PHE A 264 4.31 -11.82 -7.36
N SER A 265 4.47 -12.39 -8.54
CA SER A 265 4.03 -11.85 -9.82
C SER A 265 2.61 -12.33 -10.15
N GLU A 266 1.98 -11.70 -11.14
CA GLU A 266 0.71 -12.18 -11.68
C GLU A 266 0.82 -13.60 -12.25
N LYS A 267 2.00 -14.00 -12.77
CA LYS A 267 2.22 -15.37 -13.26
C LYS A 267 2.17 -16.39 -12.13
N ASP A 268 2.74 -16.08 -10.97
CA ASP A 268 2.68 -16.98 -9.81
C ASP A 268 1.22 -17.22 -9.37
N ILE A 269 0.37 -16.19 -9.45
CA ILE A 269 -1.07 -16.31 -9.17
C ILE A 269 -1.75 -17.22 -10.21
N LEU A 270 -1.47 -17.03 -11.50
CA LEU A 270 -2.03 -17.85 -12.58
C LEU A 270 -1.61 -19.32 -12.45
N GLU A 271 -0.32 -19.59 -12.20
CA GLU A 271 0.21 -20.95 -12.00
C GLU A 271 -0.42 -21.63 -10.77
N TYR A 272 -0.64 -20.86 -9.70
CA TYR A 272 -1.31 -21.35 -8.51
C TYR A 272 -2.77 -21.71 -8.79
N LEU A 273 -3.53 -20.85 -9.47
CA LEU A 273 -4.91 -21.15 -9.87
C LEU A 273 -4.95 -22.35 -10.84
N LYS A 274 -4.02 -22.44 -11.80
CA LYS A 274 -3.94 -23.57 -12.74
C LYS A 274 -3.78 -24.92 -12.03
N SER A 275 -2.98 -24.94 -10.96
CA SER A 275 -2.73 -26.15 -10.17
C SER A 275 -3.85 -26.47 -9.15
N HIS A 276 -4.80 -25.54 -8.93
CA HIS A 276 -5.91 -25.70 -7.98
C HIS A 276 -7.25 -25.49 -8.70
N LYS A 277 -7.71 -26.54 -9.42
CA LYS A 277 -8.90 -26.49 -10.27
C LYS A 277 -10.15 -25.91 -9.59
N ASP A 278 -10.45 -26.34 -8.37
CA ASP A 278 -11.64 -25.87 -7.64
C ASP A 278 -11.55 -24.35 -7.35
N LEU A 279 -10.36 -23.89 -6.94
CA LEU A 279 -10.10 -22.47 -6.69
C LEU A 279 -10.14 -21.64 -7.97
N CYS A 280 -9.69 -22.19 -9.10
CA CYS A 280 -9.79 -21.55 -10.40
C CYS A 280 -11.26 -21.31 -10.81
N LEU A 281 -12.11 -22.33 -10.66
CA LEU A 281 -13.55 -22.22 -10.95
C LEU A 281 -14.24 -21.22 -10.01
N GLU A 282 -13.85 -21.21 -8.74
CA GLU A 282 -14.32 -20.23 -7.76
C GLU A 282 -13.91 -18.81 -8.15
N ALA A 283 -12.64 -18.60 -8.48
CA ALA A 283 -12.13 -17.31 -8.94
C ALA A 283 -12.88 -16.81 -10.18
N LYS A 284 -13.17 -17.70 -11.14
CA LYS A 284 -13.94 -17.38 -12.34
C LYS A 284 -15.32 -16.83 -11.97
N ALA A 285 -16.05 -17.55 -11.10
CA ALA A 285 -17.38 -17.12 -10.66
C ALA A 285 -17.35 -15.76 -9.92
N VAL A 286 -16.34 -15.55 -9.06
CA VAL A 286 -16.14 -14.28 -8.35
C VAL A 286 -15.86 -13.14 -9.32
N PHE A 287 -14.97 -13.34 -10.29
CA PHE A 287 -14.59 -12.30 -11.25
C PHE A 287 -15.71 -11.95 -12.22
N GLU A 288 -16.43 -12.95 -12.75
CA GLU A 288 -17.59 -12.73 -13.63
C GLU A 288 -18.65 -11.86 -12.93
N LYS A 289 -18.96 -12.18 -11.66
CA LYS A 289 -19.88 -11.37 -10.85
C LYS A 289 -19.34 -9.97 -10.60
N HIS A 290 -18.07 -9.85 -10.21
CA HIS A 290 -17.43 -8.58 -9.90
C HIS A 290 -17.43 -7.61 -11.08
N LEU A 291 -17.14 -8.11 -12.28
CA LEU A 291 -16.90 -7.31 -13.49
C LEU A 291 -18.14 -7.05 -14.34
N THR A 292 -19.30 -7.62 -14.00
CA THR A 292 -20.54 -7.47 -14.79
C THR A 292 -20.88 -6.01 -15.10
N PHE A 293 -20.81 -5.12 -14.11
CA PHE A 293 -21.03 -3.69 -14.31
C PHE A 293 -19.99 -3.09 -15.26
N LEU A 294 -18.69 -3.32 -15.00
CA LEU A 294 -17.61 -2.76 -15.81
C LEU A 294 -17.72 -3.22 -17.28
N ALA A 295 -18.06 -4.48 -17.51
CA ALA A 295 -18.26 -5.03 -18.85
C ALA A 295 -19.40 -4.32 -19.61
N SER A 296 -20.41 -3.80 -18.91
CA SER A 296 -21.54 -3.10 -19.53
C SER A 296 -21.21 -1.65 -19.94
N VAL A 297 -20.23 -1.01 -19.30
CA VAL A 297 -19.92 0.42 -19.51
C VAL A 297 -18.55 0.67 -20.16
N ARG A 298 -17.56 -0.19 -19.88
CA ARG A 298 -16.17 -0.08 -20.35
C ARG A 298 -15.55 -1.48 -20.61
N PRO A 299 -16.09 -2.27 -21.55
CA PRO A 299 -15.52 -3.56 -21.91
C PRO A 299 -14.07 -3.43 -22.42
N ASP A 300 -13.73 -2.29 -23.04
CA ASP A 300 -12.39 -1.97 -23.53
C ASP A 300 -11.31 -2.02 -22.43
N ILE A 301 -11.65 -1.65 -21.18
CA ILE A 301 -10.73 -1.77 -20.04
C ILE A 301 -10.43 -3.26 -19.76
N ILE A 302 -11.48 -4.09 -19.72
CA ILE A 302 -11.34 -5.52 -19.43
C ILE A 302 -10.52 -6.23 -20.51
N GLU A 303 -10.77 -5.89 -21.78
CA GLU A 303 -10.02 -6.41 -22.93
C GLU A 303 -8.53 -6.04 -22.87
N SER A 304 -8.19 -4.91 -22.27
CA SER A 304 -6.80 -4.46 -22.11
C SER A 304 -6.00 -5.23 -21.05
N TRP A 305 -6.67 -5.96 -20.15
CA TRP A 305 -6.05 -6.63 -19.01
C TRP A 305 -5.41 -7.96 -19.39
N LYS A 306 -4.13 -7.90 -19.74
CA LYS A 306 -3.33 -9.05 -20.14
C LYS A 306 -3.52 -10.29 -19.25
N TYR A 307 -3.38 -10.16 -17.94
CA TYR A 307 -3.38 -11.33 -17.05
C TYR A 307 -4.78 -11.90 -16.83
N TYR A 308 -5.80 -11.05 -16.85
CA TYR A 308 -7.18 -11.53 -16.89
C TYR A 308 -7.51 -12.29 -18.17
N GLN A 309 -7.01 -11.85 -19.34
CA GLN A 309 -7.19 -12.61 -20.58
C GLN A 309 -6.46 -13.97 -20.55
N GLU A 310 -5.24 -14.03 -20.00
CA GLU A 310 -4.53 -15.29 -19.75
C GLU A 310 -5.31 -16.22 -18.81
N PHE A 311 -5.92 -15.66 -17.76
CA PHE A 311 -6.79 -16.40 -16.84
C PHE A 311 -8.02 -16.99 -17.55
N LEU A 312 -8.71 -16.22 -18.39
CA LEU A 312 -9.89 -16.70 -19.13
C LEU A 312 -9.54 -17.87 -20.05
N ALA A 313 -8.46 -17.76 -20.83
CA ALA A 313 -7.97 -18.84 -21.68
C ALA A 313 -7.64 -20.11 -20.88
N MET A 314 -7.00 -19.94 -19.72
CA MET A 314 -6.74 -21.05 -18.81
C MET A 314 -8.02 -21.71 -18.28
N CYS A 315 -9.07 -20.94 -17.98
CA CYS A 315 -10.35 -21.49 -17.55
C CYS A 315 -11.03 -22.34 -18.64
N GLU A 316 -10.86 -21.99 -19.92
CA GLU A 316 -11.38 -22.78 -21.04
C GLU A 316 -10.71 -24.15 -21.15
N GLU A 317 -9.40 -24.25 -20.86
CA GLU A 317 -8.67 -25.53 -20.84
C GLU A 317 -9.13 -26.47 -19.70
N ILE A 318 -9.67 -25.90 -18.63
CA ILE A 318 -10.03 -26.60 -17.38
C ILE A 318 -11.50 -27.03 -17.37
N SER A 319 -12.35 -26.35 -18.14
CA SER A 319 -13.81 -26.55 -18.22
C SER A 319 -14.17 -27.84 -18.95
#